data_AF-A0A7Y2UC15-F1
#
_entry.id   AF-A0A7Y2UC15-F1
#
_cell.length_a   1.000
_cell.length_b   1.000
_cell.length_c   1.000
_cell.angle_alpha   90.00
_cell.angle_beta   90.00
_cell.angle_gamma   90.00
#
_symmetry.space_group_name_H-M   'P 1'
#
loop_
_entity.id
_entity.type
_entity.pdbx_description
1 polymer ?
#
loop_
_entity_poly.entity_id
_entity_poly.type
_entity_poly.pdbx_seq_one_letter_code
_entity_poly.pdbx_strand_id
1 'polypeptide(L)'
;MSKQESQSTLVTRLKLHWNLILRAILLSWTKPRVQSDADGNIGVNDGRPVCYVLESYALSSLLILDKVCEQHDLARPLLPIRGVPNGPARAYAALKRLRGIFFRRPDPRRHSAMLRLVTEKTWDDPGLDMQLVPVTILVGQRPSKDSGLPRIIFTENWEIAGRFKRFLSLLFNRRKTFVQFSRPIPLRELAAEGLEAPVALRKVSRILRVHFKRVRTAAIGPDLSHRRTIVDRVINA
;
A
#
# COMPACT_ATOMS: atom_id res chain seq x y z
N MET A 1 24.88 23.55 -14.86
CA MET A 1 24.20 22.31 -14.43
C MET A 1 24.06 22.12 -12.92
N SER A 2 24.91 22.69 -12.05
CA SER A 2 24.87 22.46 -10.58
C SER A 2 23.64 23.05 -9.82
N LYS A 3 23.02 24.13 -10.31
CA LYS A 3 21.90 24.80 -9.61
C LYS A 3 20.57 24.00 -9.61
N GLN A 4 20.32 23.17 -10.63
CA GLN A 4 19.08 22.40 -10.75
C GLN A 4 19.06 21.14 -9.86
N GLU A 5 20.20 20.46 -9.68
CA GLU A 5 20.31 19.34 -8.75
C GLU A 5 20.09 19.77 -7.30
N SER A 6 20.66 20.90 -6.89
CA SER A 6 20.52 21.43 -5.51
C SER A 6 19.07 21.80 -5.16
N GLN A 7 18.32 22.38 -6.11
CA GLN A 7 16.89 22.68 -5.89
C GLN A 7 16.03 21.41 -5.75
N SER A 8 16.32 20.37 -6.53
CA SER A 8 15.56 19.11 -6.48
C SER A 8 15.78 18.36 -5.14
N THR A 9 16.99 18.41 -4.61
CA THR A 9 17.34 17.75 -3.33
C THR A 9 16.74 18.49 -2.13
N LEU A 10 16.74 19.82 -2.13
CA LEU A 10 16.12 20.63 -1.08
C LEU A 10 14.60 20.43 -1.01
N VAL A 11 13.90 20.46 -2.15
CA VAL A 11 12.46 20.20 -2.20
C VAL A 11 12.13 18.77 -1.74
N THR A 12 12.99 17.81 -2.07
CA THR A 12 12.83 16.42 -1.62
C THR A 12 13.02 16.30 -0.10
N ARG A 13 14.07 16.93 0.45
CA ARG A 13 14.32 16.98 1.91
C ARG A 13 13.19 17.69 2.65
N LEU A 14 12.69 18.82 2.14
CA LEU A 14 11.60 19.57 2.76
C LEU A 14 10.28 18.77 2.74
N LYS A 15 9.96 18.13 1.61
CA LYS A 15 8.81 17.22 1.51
C LYS A 15 8.94 16.04 2.48
N LEU A 16 10.15 15.51 2.63
CA LEU A 16 10.42 14.41 3.55
C LEU A 16 10.24 14.85 5.01
N HIS A 17 10.80 15.99 5.42
CA HIS A 17 10.60 16.58 6.75
C HIS A 17 9.13 16.90 7.02
N TRP A 18 8.42 17.51 6.08
CA TRP A 18 7.00 17.77 6.22
C TRP A 18 6.21 16.48 6.41
N ASN A 19 6.53 15.43 5.63
CA ASN A 19 5.92 14.12 5.80
C ASN A 19 6.24 13.49 7.16
N LEU A 20 7.46 13.68 7.70
CA LEU A 20 7.84 13.19 9.03
C LEU A 20 7.12 13.93 10.16
N ILE A 21 6.93 15.24 10.05
CA ILE A 21 6.15 16.03 11.01
C ILE A 21 4.67 15.60 10.96
N LEU A 22 4.11 15.49 9.74
CA LEU A 22 2.74 15.03 9.55
C LEU A 22 2.56 13.62 10.11
N ARG A 23 3.57 12.75 9.94
CA ARG A 23 3.65 11.41 10.52
C ARG A 23 3.62 11.48 12.04
N ALA A 24 4.48 12.29 12.66
CA ALA A 24 4.53 12.45 14.11
C ALA A 24 3.18 12.90 14.68
N ILE A 25 2.53 13.87 14.05
CA ILE A 25 1.20 14.37 14.48
C ILE A 25 0.11 13.31 14.30
N LEU A 26 -0.02 12.73 13.09
CA LEU A 26 -1.01 11.69 12.78
C LEU A 26 -0.89 10.45 13.67
N LEU A 27 0.35 10.09 14.00
CA LEU A 27 0.64 8.85 14.69
C LEU A 27 0.97 9.01 16.16
N SER A 28 1.09 10.23 16.68
CA SER A 28 0.94 10.49 18.12
C SER A 28 -0.46 10.05 18.58
N TRP A 29 -1.46 10.21 17.70
CA TRP A 29 -2.83 9.82 17.99
C TRP A 29 -3.26 8.43 17.51
N THR A 30 -2.56 7.73 16.62
CA THR A 30 -2.98 6.40 16.15
C THR A 30 -2.08 5.26 16.66
N LYS A 31 -2.68 4.19 17.19
CA LYS A 31 -1.99 2.94 17.56
C LYS A 31 -2.37 1.84 16.55
N PRO A 32 -1.66 1.71 15.41
CA PRO A 32 -1.97 0.68 14.43
C PRO A 32 -1.75 -0.71 15.04
N ARG A 33 -2.67 -1.65 14.79
CA ARG A 33 -2.44 -3.05 15.10
C ARG A 33 -1.81 -3.74 13.89
N VAL A 34 -0.70 -4.41 14.14
CA VAL A 34 0.05 -5.16 13.12
C VAL A 34 -0.41 -6.61 13.17
N GLN A 35 -0.79 -7.15 12.02
CA GLN A 35 -0.98 -8.58 11.82
C GLN A 35 0.17 -9.10 10.96
N SER A 36 0.78 -10.17 11.45
CA SER A 36 1.79 -10.96 10.75
C SER A 36 1.18 -11.73 9.58
N ASP A 37 2.06 -12.21 8.71
CA ASP A 37 1.68 -13.14 7.66
C ASP A 37 1.24 -14.51 8.25
N ALA A 38 0.76 -15.42 7.39
CA ALA A 38 0.38 -16.78 7.76
C ALA A 38 1.49 -17.53 8.51
N ASP A 39 2.76 -17.25 8.17
CA ASP A 39 3.94 -17.84 8.80
C ASP A 39 4.38 -17.11 10.09
N GLY A 40 3.58 -16.16 10.61
CA GLY A 40 3.93 -15.38 11.81
C GLY A 40 4.96 -14.26 11.57
N ASN A 41 5.49 -14.14 10.36
CA ASN A 41 6.51 -13.14 10.01
C ASN A 41 5.91 -11.75 9.76
N ILE A 42 6.63 -10.71 10.17
CA ILE A 42 6.30 -9.30 9.91
C ILE A 42 7.35 -8.73 8.96
N GLY A 43 7.01 -8.65 7.67
CA GLY A 43 7.93 -8.13 6.66
C GLY A 43 9.17 -9.02 6.49
N VAL A 44 10.30 -8.40 6.21
CA VAL A 44 11.57 -9.04 5.87
C VAL A 44 12.69 -8.28 6.59
N ASN A 45 13.50 -8.97 7.39
CA ASN A 45 14.61 -8.38 8.16
C ASN A 45 15.94 -9.12 7.95
N ASP A 46 16.08 -9.84 6.84
CA ASP A 46 17.27 -10.63 6.49
C ASP A 46 18.33 -9.79 5.73
N GLY A 47 18.19 -8.46 5.72
CA GLY A 47 19.08 -7.54 5.01
C GLY A 47 18.87 -7.48 3.50
N ARG A 48 17.98 -8.30 2.93
CA ARG A 48 17.70 -8.28 1.49
C ARG A 48 16.95 -7.02 1.07
N PRO A 49 17.07 -6.60 -0.20
CA PRO A 49 16.33 -5.45 -0.71
C PRO A 49 14.82 -5.71 -0.72
N VAL A 50 14.06 -4.86 -0.03
CA VAL A 50 12.59 -5.00 0.10
C VAL A 50 11.88 -3.84 -0.58
N CYS A 51 10.82 -4.16 -1.32
CA CYS A 51 9.86 -3.19 -1.82
C CYS A 51 8.45 -3.51 -1.32
N TYR A 52 7.85 -2.60 -0.54
CA TYR A 52 6.50 -2.75 -0.05
C TYR A 52 5.48 -2.39 -1.12
N VAL A 53 4.53 -3.27 -1.38
CA VAL A 53 3.46 -3.03 -2.36
C VAL A 53 2.17 -2.73 -1.63
N LEU A 54 1.52 -1.63 -2.00
CA LEU A 54 0.20 -1.22 -1.53
C LEU A 54 -0.85 -1.46 -2.62
N GLU A 55 -2.07 -1.85 -2.25
CA GLU A 55 -3.17 -1.98 -3.22
C GLU A 55 -3.47 -0.63 -3.90
N SER A 56 -3.49 0.46 -3.12
CA SER A 56 -3.77 1.80 -3.60
C SER A 56 -2.92 2.85 -2.90
N TYR A 57 -2.56 3.90 -3.62
CA TYR A 57 -1.81 5.01 -3.03
C TYR A 57 -2.71 5.86 -2.13
N ALA A 58 -2.42 5.86 -0.83
CA ALA A 58 -2.93 6.83 0.13
C ALA A 58 -1.76 7.30 1.01
N LEU A 59 -1.58 8.62 1.14
CA LEU A 59 -0.50 9.19 1.94
C LEU A 59 -0.57 8.70 3.39
N SER A 60 -1.76 8.68 3.98
CA SER A 60 -1.94 8.18 5.34
C SER A 60 -1.54 6.72 5.52
N SER A 61 -1.93 5.85 4.58
CA SER A 61 -1.50 4.44 4.58
C SER A 61 0.02 4.32 4.52
N LEU A 62 0.67 5.13 3.68
CA LEU A 62 2.13 5.15 3.57
C LEU A 62 2.81 5.62 4.86
N LEU A 63 2.29 6.66 5.52
CA LEU A 63 2.84 7.15 6.79
C LEU A 63 2.63 6.15 7.93
N ILE A 64 1.47 5.48 7.96
CA ILE A 64 1.20 4.38 8.90
C ILE A 64 2.21 3.26 8.67
N LEU A 65 2.42 2.84 7.41
CA LEU A 65 3.40 1.82 7.06
C LEU A 65 4.82 2.23 7.51
N ASP A 66 5.24 3.45 7.20
CA ASP A 66 6.56 3.96 7.60
C ASP A 66 6.76 3.93 9.11
N LYS A 67 5.69 4.19 9.88
CA LYS A 67 5.74 4.04 11.33
C LYS A 67 5.85 2.62 11.81
N VAL A 68 5.03 1.74 11.25
CA VAL A 68 5.09 0.33 11.63
C VAL A 68 6.47 -0.25 11.28
N CYS A 69 7.03 0.07 10.11
CA CYS A 69 8.39 -0.35 9.76
C CYS A 69 9.43 0.18 10.76
N GLU A 70 9.38 1.46 11.13
CA GLU A 70 10.32 2.02 12.11
C GLU A 70 10.17 1.38 13.51
N GLN A 71 8.95 1.06 13.94
CA GLN A 71 8.69 0.43 15.25
C GLN A 71 9.16 -1.02 15.34
N HIS A 72 9.19 -1.72 14.21
CA HIS A 72 9.60 -3.12 14.11
C HIS A 72 11.01 -3.29 13.52
N ASP A 73 11.79 -2.21 13.45
CA ASP A 73 13.15 -2.16 12.88
C ASP A 73 13.25 -2.73 11.45
N LEU A 74 12.20 -2.54 10.65
CA LEU A 74 12.15 -2.95 9.25
C LEU A 74 12.65 -1.83 8.33
N ALA A 75 13.06 -2.22 7.13
CA ALA A 75 13.39 -1.26 6.06
C ALA A 75 12.24 -0.26 5.86
N ARG A 76 12.54 1.04 5.91
CA ARG A 76 11.52 2.09 5.86
C ARG A 76 11.07 2.35 4.41
N PRO A 77 9.75 2.36 4.12
CA PRO A 77 9.22 2.53 2.77
C PRO A 77 9.52 3.91 2.16
N LEU A 78 9.66 4.94 2.99
CA LEU A 78 9.97 6.31 2.52
C LEU A 78 11.43 6.52 2.15
N LEU A 79 12.31 5.61 2.57
CA LEU A 79 13.74 5.67 2.29
C LEU A 79 14.06 4.84 1.03
N PRO A 80 15.23 5.10 0.39
CA PRO A 80 15.72 4.27 -0.71
C PRO A 80 15.88 2.81 -0.30
N ILE A 81 15.74 1.89 -1.26
CA ILE A 81 15.94 0.46 -1.01
C ILE A 81 17.41 0.22 -0.68
N ARG A 82 17.68 -0.39 0.48
CA ARG A 82 19.05 -0.77 0.89
C ARG A 82 19.58 -1.87 -0.03
N GLY A 83 20.86 -1.81 -0.38
CA GLY A 83 21.52 -2.85 -1.19
C GLY A 83 21.26 -2.76 -2.70
N VAL A 84 20.65 -1.67 -3.21
CA VAL A 84 20.43 -1.46 -4.65
C VAL A 84 21.19 -0.21 -5.12
N PRO A 85 22.34 -0.35 -5.80
CA PRO A 85 23.04 0.78 -6.42
C PRO A 85 22.15 1.46 -7.47
N ASN A 86 22.12 2.80 -7.45
CA ASN A 86 21.21 3.61 -8.29
C ASN A 86 19.76 3.12 -8.22
N GLY A 87 19.34 2.68 -7.04
CA GLY A 87 18.00 2.20 -6.76
C GLY A 87 16.97 3.32 -6.70
N PRO A 88 15.67 2.97 -6.71
CA PRO A 88 14.61 3.94 -6.50
C PRO A 88 14.78 4.70 -5.18
N ALA A 89 14.46 6.01 -5.20
CA ALA A 89 14.52 6.89 -4.03
C ALA A 89 13.49 6.55 -2.91
N ARG A 90 12.72 5.47 -3.07
CA ARG A 90 11.70 5.00 -2.13
C ARG A 90 11.55 3.50 -2.24
N ALA A 91 11.17 2.84 -1.16
CA ALA A 91 10.99 1.38 -1.08
C ALA A 91 9.50 0.96 -1.13
N TYR A 92 8.63 1.75 -1.77
CA TYR A 92 7.22 1.38 -1.93
C TYR A 92 6.68 1.53 -3.35
N ALA A 93 5.78 0.63 -3.73
CA ALA A 93 4.96 0.70 -4.93
C ALA A 93 3.48 0.67 -4.59
N ALA A 94 2.65 1.20 -5.49
CA ALA A 94 1.20 1.11 -5.38
C ALA A 94 0.59 0.61 -6.70
N LEU A 95 -0.25 -0.42 -6.64
CA LEU A 95 -0.89 -1.00 -7.82
C LEU A 95 -1.91 -0.06 -8.46
N LYS A 96 -2.79 0.53 -7.65
CA LYS A 96 -3.81 1.48 -8.10
C LYS A 96 -3.39 2.89 -7.74
N ARG A 97 -3.15 3.72 -8.74
CA ARG A 97 -3.03 5.16 -8.58
C ARG A 97 -4.28 5.81 -9.14
N LEU A 98 -5.17 6.27 -8.26
CA LEU A 98 -6.30 7.08 -8.71
C LEU A 98 -5.74 8.44 -9.18
N ARG A 99 -5.86 8.74 -10.48
CA ARG A 99 -5.54 10.07 -11.03
C ARG A 99 -6.80 10.94 -10.99
N GLY A 100 -6.63 12.22 -10.67
CA GLY A 100 -7.70 13.22 -10.59
C GLY A 100 -7.79 13.89 -9.21
N ILE A 101 -7.88 15.21 -9.20
CA ILE A 101 -8.10 16.02 -7.98
C ILE A 101 -9.60 15.99 -7.64
N PHE A 102 -10.45 16.18 -8.65
CA PHE A 102 -11.92 16.16 -8.58
C PHE A 102 -12.53 14.81 -9.01
N PHE A 103 -12.41 14.41 -10.29
CA PHE A 103 -12.92 13.12 -10.78
C PHE A 103 -11.82 12.07 -10.84
N ARG A 104 -11.92 11.06 -9.98
CA ARG A 104 -10.91 10.01 -9.82
C ARG A 104 -11.27 8.77 -10.64
N ARG A 105 -10.60 8.58 -11.78
CA ARG A 105 -10.69 7.32 -12.53
C ARG A 105 -9.47 6.44 -12.19
N PRO A 106 -9.66 5.15 -11.86
CA PRO A 106 -8.58 4.19 -11.88
C PRO A 106 -8.04 4.14 -13.32
N ASP A 107 -6.74 4.37 -13.53
CA ASP A 107 -6.12 4.03 -14.81
C ASP A 107 -5.84 2.51 -14.79
N PRO A 108 -6.63 1.68 -15.49
CA PRO A 108 -6.52 0.23 -15.37
C PRO A 108 -5.29 -0.31 -16.13
N ARG A 109 -4.67 0.50 -17.00
CA ARG A 109 -3.76 0.03 -18.04
C ARG A 109 -2.28 0.30 -17.76
N ARG A 110 -1.94 1.08 -16.72
CA ARG A 110 -0.53 1.33 -16.35
C ARG A 110 -0.11 0.59 -15.09
N HIS A 111 0.92 -0.25 -15.23
CA HIS A 111 1.69 -0.78 -14.12
C HIS A 111 2.29 0.36 -13.29
N SER A 112 2.49 0.11 -11.99
CA SER A 112 3.21 1.07 -11.15
C SER A 112 4.61 1.28 -11.73
N ALA A 113 4.99 2.53 -12.00
CA ALA A 113 6.34 2.84 -12.50
C ALA A 113 7.43 2.28 -11.56
N MET A 114 7.13 2.22 -10.26
CA MET A 114 8.00 1.61 -9.26
C MET A 114 8.10 0.09 -9.42
N LEU A 115 6.98 -0.62 -9.60
CA LEU A 115 7.00 -2.08 -9.82
C LEU A 115 7.77 -2.41 -11.09
N ARG A 116 7.55 -1.65 -12.16
CA ARG A 116 8.29 -1.79 -13.41
C ARG A 116 9.81 -1.67 -13.18
N LEU A 117 10.25 -0.59 -12.53
CA LEU A 117 11.67 -0.34 -12.24
C LEU A 117 12.29 -1.45 -11.38
N VAL A 118 11.58 -1.91 -10.36
CA VAL A 118 12.03 -2.98 -9.47
C VAL A 118 12.16 -4.31 -10.22
N THR A 119 11.17 -4.63 -11.06
CA THR A 119 11.22 -5.81 -11.93
C THR A 119 12.38 -5.70 -12.93
N GLU A 120 12.50 -4.61 -13.70
CA GLU A 120 13.60 -4.42 -14.66
C GLU A 120 14.97 -4.59 -13.99
N LYS A 121 15.21 -3.93 -12.84
CA LYS A 121 16.48 -4.07 -12.11
C LYS A 121 16.79 -5.50 -11.64
N THR A 122 15.77 -6.27 -11.26
CA THR A 122 15.98 -7.65 -10.82
C THR A 122 16.26 -8.58 -12.00
N TRP A 123 15.78 -8.23 -13.20
CA TRP A 123 16.06 -8.97 -14.42
C TRP A 123 17.41 -8.63 -15.02
N ASP A 124 17.86 -7.37 -14.88
CA ASP A 124 19.18 -6.93 -15.32
C ASP A 124 20.31 -7.51 -14.43
N ASP A 125 20.03 -7.72 -13.14
CA ASP A 125 20.98 -8.30 -12.18
C ASP A 125 20.34 -9.47 -11.40
N PRO A 126 20.52 -10.73 -11.87
CA PRO A 126 20.02 -11.92 -11.20
C PRO A 126 20.62 -12.17 -9.80
N GLY A 127 21.75 -11.52 -9.47
CA GLY A 127 22.33 -11.55 -8.12
C GLY A 127 21.53 -10.74 -7.09
N LEU A 128 20.63 -9.87 -7.56
CA LEU A 128 19.80 -9.02 -6.73
C LEU A 128 18.56 -9.76 -6.23
N ASP A 129 18.62 -10.33 -5.03
CA ASP A 129 17.48 -11.04 -4.42
C ASP A 129 16.44 -10.08 -3.82
N MET A 130 15.70 -9.36 -4.68
CA MET A 130 14.69 -8.40 -4.26
C MET A 130 13.37 -9.07 -3.89
N GLN A 131 12.79 -8.62 -2.78
CA GLN A 131 11.51 -9.12 -2.27
C GLN A 131 10.40 -8.07 -2.37
N LEU A 132 9.24 -8.48 -2.89
CA LEU A 132 8.03 -7.69 -2.86
C LEU A 132 7.18 -8.09 -1.66
N VAL A 133 6.90 -7.17 -0.75
CA VAL A 133 6.06 -7.43 0.43
C VAL A 133 4.70 -6.78 0.23
N PRO A 134 3.61 -7.54 0.00
CA PRO A 134 2.27 -6.97 -0.08
C PRO A 134 1.81 -6.51 1.30
N VAL A 135 1.37 -5.25 1.41
CA VAL A 135 0.88 -4.67 2.66
C VAL A 135 -0.54 -4.17 2.49
N THR A 136 -1.45 -4.70 3.31
CA THR A 136 -2.85 -4.27 3.36
C THR A 136 -3.08 -3.40 4.58
N ILE A 137 -3.59 -2.18 4.36
CA ILE A 137 -3.85 -1.21 5.43
C ILE A 137 -5.33 -0.85 5.42
N LEU A 138 -6.03 -1.30 6.46
CA LEU A 138 -7.46 -1.09 6.66
C LEU A 138 -7.66 -0.08 7.78
N VAL A 139 -8.49 0.92 7.52
CA VAL A 139 -8.72 2.04 8.43
C VAL A 139 -10.21 2.17 8.69
N GLY A 140 -10.60 2.11 9.96
CA GLY A 140 -11.96 2.40 10.41
C GLY A 140 -12.96 1.25 10.25
N GLN A 141 -12.57 0.10 9.73
CA GLN A 141 -13.46 -1.03 9.51
C GLN A 141 -13.00 -2.24 10.33
N ARG A 142 -13.77 -2.61 11.34
CA ARG A 142 -13.79 -3.97 11.88
C ARG A 142 -14.95 -4.71 11.22
N PRO A 143 -14.77 -5.96 10.76
CA PRO A 143 -15.88 -6.87 10.52
C PRO A 143 -16.28 -7.46 11.88
N SER A 144 -16.97 -6.67 12.71
CA SER A 144 -17.65 -7.22 13.88
C SER A 144 -19.06 -6.68 13.86
N LYS A 145 -20.02 -7.60 14.02
CA LYS A 145 -21.47 -7.44 13.85
C LYS A 145 -22.11 -6.24 14.57
N ASP A 146 -21.41 -5.53 15.45
CA ASP A 146 -21.92 -4.34 16.13
C ASP A 146 -20.91 -3.19 16.12
N SER A 147 -21.22 -2.13 15.38
CA SER A 147 -20.93 -0.77 15.84
C SER A 147 -21.70 0.22 14.98
N GLY A 148 -22.75 0.81 15.57
CA GLY A 148 -23.40 1.99 15.03
C GLY A 148 -22.37 3.11 14.83
N LEU A 149 -22.32 3.66 13.62
CA LEU A 149 -21.76 4.99 13.39
C LEU A 149 -22.88 6.00 13.65
N PRO A 150 -22.62 7.15 14.32
CA PRO A 150 -23.61 8.21 14.40
C PRO A 150 -23.91 8.74 12.99
N ARG A 151 -25.20 8.81 12.68
CA ARG A 151 -25.86 9.25 11.44
C ARG A 151 -25.59 10.73 11.07
N ILE A 152 -24.53 11.35 11.59
CA ILE A 152 -24.32 12.82 11.63
C ILE A 152 -23.32 13.29 10.54
N ILE A 153 -22.84 12.40 9.67
CA ILE A 153 -21.92 12.77 8.56
C ILE A 153 -22.71 12.93 7.23
N PHE A 154 -24.02 13.18 7.33
CA PHE A 154 -24.92 13.55 6.24
C PHE A 154 -25.06 15.06 6.17
N THR A 155 -24.31 15.71 5.29
CA THR A 155 -24.80 16.93 4.62
C THR A 155 -24.17 16.99 3.23
N GLU A 156 -25.03 17.23 2.25
CA GLU A 156 -24.91 17.28 0.77
C GLU A 156 -23.58 17.65 0.06
N ASN A 157 -22.49 18.00 0.74
CA ASN A 157 -21.25 18.49 0.11
C ASN A 157 -20.06 17.52 0.13
N TRP A 158 -20.27 16.23 0.44
CA TRP A 158 -19.17 15.28 0.70
C TRP A 158 -18.51 14.63 -0.53
N GLU A 159 -18.95 14.92 -1.76
CA GLU A 159 -18.26 14.43 -2.97
C GLU A 159 -16.83 14.97 -3.12
N ILE A 160 -16.54 16.13 -2.53
CA ILE A 160 -15.24 16.84 -2.65
C ILE A 160 -14.22 16.36 -1.60
N ALA A 161 -14.64 15.77 -0.48
CA ALA A 161 -13.77 15.51 0.67
C ALA A 161 -13.13 14.10 0.69
N GLY A 162 -12.81 13.49 -0.46
CA GLY A 162 -12.30 12.11 -0.51
C GLY A 162 -11.01 11.83 0.31
N ARG A 163 -10.02 12.74 0.31
CA ARG A 163 -8.79 12.60 1.14
C ARG A 163 -9.01 13.09 2.57
N PHE A 164 -9.81 14.13 2.76
CA PHE A 164 -10.09 14.72 4.06
C PHE A 164 -10.98 13.82 4.93
N LYS A 165 -12.00 13.17 4.34
CA LYS A 165 -12.82 12.13 4.99
C LYS A 165 -11.97 11.00 5.54
N ARG A 166 -10.95 10.55 4.80
CA ARG A 166 -10.04 9.48 5.24
C ARG A 166 -9.07 9.94 6.33
N PHE A 167 -8.62 11.19 6.26
CA PHE A 167 -7.81 11.80 7.34
C PHE A 167 -8.62 11.97 8.62
N LEU A 168 -9.87 12.45 8.49
CA LEU A 168 -10.78 12.65 9.60
C LEU A 168 -11.25 11.31 10.18
N SER A 169 -11.49 10.30 9.34
CA SER A 169 -11.81 8.94 9.82
C SER A 169 -10.63 8.29 10.53
N LEU A 170 -9.38 8.63 10.18
CA LEU A 170 -8.18 8.21 10.93
C LEU A 170 -8.08 8.87 12.30
N LEU A 171 -8.36 10.18 12.36
CA LEU A 171 -8.38 10.94 13.61
C LEU A 171 -9.43 10.39 14.57
N PHE A 172 -10.65 10.15 14.09
CA PHE A 172 -11.74 9.64 14.93
C PHE A 172 -11.63 8.14 15.26
N ASN A 173 -11.04 7.31 14.39
CA ASN A 173 -10.94 5.86 14.61
C ASN A 173 -9.56 5.41 15.16
N ARG A 174 -9.06 6.12 16.18
CA ARG A 174 -7.76 5.92 16.87
C ARG A 174 -7.35 4.46 17.15
N ARG A 175 -8.30 3.55 17.40
CA ARG A 175 -8.08 2.12 17.75
C ARG A 175 -8.47 1.12 16.66
N LYS A 176 -8.90 1.56 15.47
CA LYS A 176 -9.40 0.68 14.39
C LYS A 176 -8.57 0.78 13.10
N THR A 177 -7.26 0.96 13.23
CA THR A 177 -6.32 0.86 12.10
C THR A 177 -5.60 -0.47 12.16
N PHE A 178 -5.64 -1.21 11.06
CA PHE A 178 -5.10 -2.54 10.91
C PHE A 178 -4.10 -2.57 9.77
N VAL A 179 -2.92 -3.12 10.02
CA VAL A 179 -1.83 -3.25 9.04
C VAL A 179 -1.48 -4.72 8.97
N GLN A 180 -1.69 -5.33 7.81
CA GLN A 180 -1.36 -6.72 7.56
C GLN A 180 -0.20 -6.80 6.58
N PHE A 181 0.91 -7.39 7.03
CA PHE A 181 2.00 -7.81 6.15
C PHE A 181 1.65 -9.19 5.62
N SER A 182 1.82 -9.39 4.32
CA SER A 182 1.63 -10.68 3.67
C SER A 182 2.96 -11.28 3.27
N ARG A 183 2.94 -12.55 2.89
CA ARG A 183 4.11 -13.30 2.46
C ARG A 183 4.95 -12.52 1.46
N PRO A 184 6.27 -12.36 1.72
CA PRO A 184 7.18 -11.79 0.76
C PRO A 184 7.22 -12.64 -0.51
N ILE A 185 7.19 -11.98 -1.66
CA ILE A 185 7.29 -12.59 -2.97
C ILE A 185 8.71 -12.34 -3.47
N PRO A 186 9.59 -13.36 -3.48
CA PRO A 186 10.95 -13.22 -4.00
C PRO A 186 10.89 -13.07 -5.52
N LEU A 187 11.44 -11.98 -6.04
CA LEU A 187 11.49 -11.74 -7.49
C LEU A 187 12.49 -12.64 -8.20
N ARG A 188 13.54 -13.09 -7.49
CA ARG A 188 14.54 -14.01 -8.01
C ARG A 188 13.93 -15.34 -8.46
N GLU A 189 12.99 -15.88 -7.67
CA GLU A 189 12.28 -17.12 -8.05
C GLU A 189 11.45 -16.93 -9.32
N LEU A 190 10.83 -15.76 -9.49
CA LEU A 190 10.08 -15.43 -10.70
C LEU A 190 10.98 -15.17 -11.91
N ALA A 191 12.20 -14.65 -11.69
CA ALA A 191 13.20 -14.47 -12.73
C ALA A 191 13.79 -15.82 -13.19
N ALA A 192 13.96 -16.77 -12.27
CA ALA A 192 14.44 -18.12 -12.57
C ALA A 192 13.50 -18.91 -13.51
N GLU A 193 12.24 -18.51 -13.65
CA GLU A 193 11.31 -19.09 -14.62
C GLU A 193 11.64 -18.76 -16.09
N GLY A 194 12.63 -17.88 -16.35
CA GLY A 194 13.07 -17.53 -17.71
C GLY A 194 12.10 -16.63 -18.49
N LEU A 195 11.14 -16.00 -17.80
CA LEU A 195 10.21 -15.05 -18.43
C LEU A 195 10.91 -13.74 -18.77
N GLU A 196 10.56 -13.11 -19.89
CA GLU A 196 11.01 -11.74 -20.17
C GLU A 196 10.45 -10.74 -19.15
N ALA A 197 11.21 -9.68 -18.85
CA ALA A 197 10.83 -8.67 -17.84
C ALA A 197 9.41 -8.07 -18.03
N PRO A 198 8.93 -7.74 -19.24
CA PRO A 198 7.56 -7.23 -19.43
C PRO A 198 6.47 -8.28 -19.17
N VAL A 199 6.75 -9.56 -19.44
CA VAL A 199 5.85 -10.68 -19.17
C VAL A 199 5.78 -10.92 -17.67
N ALA A 200 6.95 -10.94 -17.00
CA ALA A 200 7.03 -11.12 -15.57
C ALA A 200 6.37 -9.98 -14.80
N LEU A 201 6.53 -8.72 -15.22
CA LEU A 201 5.83 -7.58 -14.63
C LEU A 201 4.30 -7.76 -14.65
N ARG A 202 3.76 -8.27 -15.76
CA ARG A 202 2.32 -8.58 -15.87
C ARG A 202 1.93 -9.70 -14.92
N LYS A 203 2.73 -10.76 -14.82
CA LYS A 203 2.53 -11.89 -13.90
C LYS A 203 2.52 -11.41 -12.45
N VAL A 204 3.57 -10.72 -12.01
CA VAL A 204 3.70 -10.11 -10.68
C VAL A 204 2.50 -9.23 -10.35
N SER A 205 2.14 -8.34 -11.28
CA SER A 205 1.01 -7.43 -11.09
C SER A 205 -0.32 -8.18 -10.96
N ARG A 206 -0.51 -9.29 -11.69
CA ARG A 206 -1.70 -10.13 -11.58
C ARG A 206 -1.74 -10.87 -10.24
N ILE A 207 -0.62 -11.47 -9.82
CA ILE A 207 -0.49 -12.13 -8.51
C ILE A 207 -0.87 -11.16 -7.39
N LEU A 208 -0.27 -9.97 -7.38
CA LEU A 208 -0.54 -8.95 -6.36
C LEU A 208 -2.01 -8.50 -6.37
N ARG A 209 -2.62 -8.30 -7.56
CA ARG A 209 -4.04 -7.93 -7.66
C ARG A 209 -4.96 -9.00 -7.09
N VAL A 210 -4.70 -10.28 -7.40
CA VAL A 210 -5.47 -11.41 -6.86
C VAL A 210 -5.28 -11.51 -5.36
N HIS A 211 -4.05 -11.36 -4.88
CA HIS A 211 -3.71 -11.33 -3.45
C HIS A 211 -4.51 -10.27 -2.69
N PHE A 212 -4.43 -9.00 -3.11
CA PHE A 212 -5.17 -7.93 -2.44
C PHE A 212 -6.68 -8.11 -2.53
N LYS A 213 -7.20 -8.66 -3.63
CA LYS A 213 -8.63 -8.98 -3.73
C LYS A 213 -9.02 -10.03 -2.68
N ARG A 214 -8.25 -11.11 -2.55
CA ARG A 214 -8.50 -12.18 -1.55
C ARG A 214 -8.42 -11.64 -0.12
N VAL A 215 -7.34 -10.92 0.22
CA VAL A 215 -7.18 -10.32 1.55
C VAL A 215 -8.33 -9.37 1.87
N ARG A 216 -8.72 -8.51 0.92
CA ARG A 216 -9.86 -7.60 1.10
C ARG A 216 -11.16 -8.35 1.32
N THR A 217 -11.44 -9.36 0.49
CA THR A 217 -12.66 -10.17 0.60
C THR A 217 -12.71 -10.93 1.92
N ALA A 218 -11.58 -11.44 2.42
CA ALA A 218 -11.51 -12.08 3.72
C ALA A 218 -11.73 -11.09 4.88
N ALA A 219 -11.20 -9.87 4.77
CA ALA A 219 -11.27 -8.87 5.84
C ALA A 219 -12.59 -8.08 5.88
N ILE A 220 -13.23 -7.84 4.74
CA ILE A 220 -14.41 -6.97 4.60
C ILE A 220 -15.66 -7.75 4.19
N GLY A 221 -15.49 -8.91 3.56
CA GLY A 221 -16.53 -9.62 2.83
C GLY A 221 -16.48 -9.32 1.32
N PRO A 222 -17.22 -10.10 0.50
CA PRO A 222 -17.32 -9.86 -0.93
C PRO A 222 -17.99 -8.50 -1.22
N ASP A 223 -17.66 -7.90 -2.35
CA ASP A 223 -18.25 -6.62 -2.78
C ASP A 223 -19.76 -6.78 -3.00
N LEU A 224 -20.57 -6.20 -2.10
CA LEU A 224 -22.02 -6.39 -1.99
C LEU A 224 -22.84 -5.51 -2.97
N SER A 225 -22.31 -5.21 -4.15
CA SER A 225 -23.11 -4.58 -5.23
C SER A 225 -24.22 -5.50 -5.78
N HIS A 226 -24.19 -6.80 -5.44
CA HIS A 226 -25.21 -7.80 -5.81
C HIS A 226 -26.12 -8.21 -4.64
N ARG A 227 -26.27 -7.37 -3.60
CA ARG A 227 -27.17 -7.72 -2.48
C ARG A 227 -28.62 -7.94 -2.93
N ARG A 228 -29.06 -7.23 -3.99
CA ARG A 228 -30.38 -7.46 -4.61
C ARG A 228 -30.47 -8.84 -5.28
N THR A 229 -29.46 -9.22 -6.06
CA THR A 229 -29.47 -10.48 -6.82
C THR A 229 -29.28 -11.74 -5.95
N ILE A 230 -28.58 -11.63 -4.81
CA ILE A 230 -28.33 -12.80 -3.93
C ILE A 230 -29.54 -13.06 -3.03
N VAL A 231 -30.25 -12.01 -2.59
CA VAL A 231 -31.48 -12.17 -1.81
C VAL A 231 -32.58 -12.81 -2.66
N ASP A 232 -32.68 -12.46 -3.95
CA ASP A 232 -33.62 -13.11 -4.87
C ASP A 232 -33.33 -14.59 -5.13
N ARG A 233 -32.07 -15.05 -4.97
CA ARG A 233 -31.71 -16.47 -5.10
C ARG A 233 -31.95 -17.30 -3.83
N VAL A 234 -31.99 -16.66 -2.67
CA VAL A 234 -32.21 -17.35 -1.38
C VAL A 234 -33.69 -17.32 -0.98
N ILE A 235 -34.46 -16.36 -1.50
CA ILE A 235 -35.91 -16.30 -1.28
C ILE A 235 -36.71 -17.11 -2.33
N ASN A 236 -36.14 -17.35 -3.53
CA ASN A 236 -36.76 -18.19 -4.56
C ASN A 236 -36.17 -19.62 -4.66
N ALA A 237 -35.53 -20.10 -3.59
CA ALA A 237 -35.08 -21.49 -3.44
C ALA A 237 -35.81 -22.10 -2.23
#